data_AF-A0A9W7MGY1-F1
#
_entry.id   AF-A0A9W7MGY1-F1
#
_cell.length_a   1.000
_cell.length_b   1.000
_cell.length_c   1.000
_cell.angle_alpha   90.00
_cell.angle_beta   90.00
_cell.angle_gamma   90.00
#
_symmetry.space_group_name_H-M   'P 1'
#
loop_
_entity.id
_entity.type
_entity.pdbx_description
1 polymer ?
#
loop_
_entity_poly.entity_id
_entity_poly.type
_entity_poly.pdbx_seq_one_letter_code
_entity_poly.pdbx_strand_id
1 'polypeptide(L)'
;MVTWPERADQFYNEKLMTQVLKSGVSVGTQKWVEREAIGKAVKETMKGERAEEMRNRARKLVEAAKMAVEKGGSSYSDLDSLIEELNSERKL
;
A
#
# COMPACT_ATOMS: atom_id res chain seq x y z
N MET A 1 1.34 -4.60 -6.87
CA MET A 1 -0.01 -4.11 -7.23
C MET A 1 0.00 -3.59 -8.66
N VAL A 2 -1.04 -3.85 -9.45
CA VAL A 2 -1.26 -3.13 -10.73
C VAL A 2 -2.25 -2.02 -10.42
N THR A 3 -1.88 -0.77 -10.69
CA THR A 3 -2.64 0.42 -10.30
C THR A 3 -3.34 1.06 -11.50
N TRP A 4 -4.60 1.41 -11.30
CA TRP A 4 -5.44 2.15 -12.24
C TRP A 4 -6.32 3.14 -11.45
N PRO A 5 -5.86 4.38 -11.22
CA PRO A 5 -6.58 5.35 -10.41
C PRO A 5 -7.70 6.02 -11.21
N GLU A 6 -8.85 6.22 -10.57
CA GLU A 6 -10.01 6.88 -11.15
C GLU A 6 -10.33 8.22 -10.46
N ARG A 7 -10.26 8.28 -9.13
CA ARG A 7 -10.64 9.50 -8.38
C ARG A 7 -9.92 9.64 -7.03
N ALA A 8 -9.97 10.86 -6.49
CA ALA A 8 -9.62 11.21 -5.12
C ALA A 8 -8.16 10.91 -4.80
N ASP A 9 -7.90 10.21 -3.70
CA ASP A 9 -6.58 9.88 -3.19
C ASP A 9 -5.88 8.80 -4.01
N GLN A 10 -6.58 8.11 -4.91
CA GLN A 10 -6.01 7.02 -5.71
C GLN A 10 -4.82 7.46 -6.57
N PHE A 11 -4.77 8.72 -7.03
CA PHE A 11 -3.61 9.26 -7.76
C PHE A 11 -2.36 9.36 -6.87
N TYR A 12 -2.53 9.67 -5.59
CA TYR A 12 -1.43 9.67 -4.63
C TYR A 12 -1.04 8.25 -4.24
N ASN A 13 -2.02 7.36 -4.04
CA ASN A 13 -1.78 5.96 -3.74
C ASN A 13 -1.03 5.26 -4.90
N GLU A 14 -1.33 5.60 -6.15
CA GLU A 14 -0.53 5.14 -7.30
C GLU A 14 0.94 5.56 -7.15
N LYS A 15 1.22 6.84 -6.92
CA LYS A 15 2.60 7.34 -6.78
C LYS A 15 3.30 6.71 -5.58
N LEU A 16 2.62 6.57 -4.45
CA LEU A 16 3.12 5.86 -3.28
C LEU A 16 3.53 4.44 -3.65
N MET A 17 2.68 3.71 -4.36
CA MET A 17 2.91 2.30 -4.68
C MET A 17 3.98 2.07 -5.76
N THR A 18 4.03 2.94 -6.76
CA THR A 18 4.92 2.79 -7.93
C THR A 18 6.26 3.47 -7.74
N GLN A 19 6.30 4.67 -7.15
CA GLN A 19 7.51 5.51 -7.10
C GLN A 19 8.21 5.43 -5.74
N VAL A 20 7.43 5.41 -4.64
CA VAL A 20 7.98 5.44 -3.27
C VAL A 20 8.27 4.02 -2.78
N LEU A 21 7.23 3.20 -2.66
CA LEU A 21 7.33 1.83 -2.18
C LEU A 21 7.92 0.88 -3.23
N LYS A 22 7.78 1.23 -4.52
CA LYS A 22 8.29 0.46 -5.67
C LYS A 22 7.84 -1.01 -5.64
N SER A 23 6.59 -1.23 -5.20
CA SER A 23 5.99 -2.57 -5.03
C SER A 23 4.82 -2.81 -6.00
N GLY A 24 4.67 -1.92 -6.99
CA GLY A 24 3.64 -2.02 -8.02
C GLY A 24 3.99 -1.30 -9.30
N VAL A 25 3.11 -1.45 -10.28
CA VAL A 25 3.16 -0.85 -11.61
C VAL A 25 1.86 -0.11 -11.89
N SER A 26 1.89 0.88 -12.76
CA SER A 26 0.69 1.60 -13.21
C SER A 26 0.34 1.22 -14.65
N VAL A 27 -0.95 1.12 -14.94
CA VAL A 27 -1.46 1.03 -16.32
C VAL A 27 -1.87 2.41 -16.87
N GLY A 28 -1.63 3.48 -16.12
CA GLY A 28 -1.95 4.86 -16.45
C GLY A 28 -3.29 5.33 -15.90
N THR A 29 -3.60 6.60 -16.16
CA THR A 29 -4.77 7.32 -15.64
C THR A 29 -5.87 7.52 -16.67
N GLN A 30 -5.83 6.77 -17.78
CA GLN A 30 -6.80 6.91 -18.86
C GLN A 30 -8.13 6.25 -18.48
N LYS A 31 -9.25 6.88 -18.87
CA LYS A 31 -10.62 6.34 -18.66
C LYS A 31 -10.80 4.95 -19.31
N TRP A 32 -10.06 4.70 -20.38
CA TRP A 32 -10.01 3.40 -21.06
C TRP A 32 -8.55 3.00 -21.17
N VAL A 33 -8.19 1.88 -20.56
CA VAL A 33 -6.85 1.30 -20.66
C VAL A 33 -6.89 0.21 -21.71
N GLU A 34 -5.92 0.25 -22.63
CA GLU A 34 -5.78 -0.78 -23.66
C GLU A 34 -5.49 -2.15 -23.04
N ARG A 35 -6.10 -3.21 -23.60
CA ARG A 35 -5.88 -4.58 -23.13
C ARG A 35 -4.40 -4.97 -23.17
N GLU A 36 -3.64 -4.43 -24.12
CA GLU A 36 -2.21 -4.63 -24.28
C GLU A 36 -1.42 -4.06 -23.09
N ALA A 37 -1.79 -2.86 -22.62
CA ALA A 37 -1.17 -2.24 -21.45
C ALA A 37 -1.45 -3.04 -20.17
N ILE A 38 -2.69 -3.53 -20.01
CA ILE A 38 -3.07 -4.43 -18.91
C ILE A 38 -2.24 -5.73 -18.98
N GLY A 39 -2.18 -6.36 -20.16
CA GLY A 39 -1.44 -7.59 -20.37
C GLY A 39 0.05 -7.44 -20.07
N LYS A 40 0.65 -6.31 -20.43
CA LYS A 40 2.06 -6.00 -20.11
C LYS A 40 2.27 -5.85 -18.60
N ALA A 41 1.43 -5.07 -17.93
CA ALA A 41 1.52 -4.85 -16.48
C ALA A 41 1.34 -6.15 -15.67
N VAL A 42 0.39 -7.01 -16.09
CA VAL A 42 0.20 -8.34 -15.48
C VAL A 42 1.45 -9.20 -15.68
N LYS A 43 1.99 -9.29 -16.91
CA LYS A 43 3.21 -10.07 -17.17
C LYS A 43 4.40 -9.59 -16.33
N GLU A 44 4.59 -8.27 -16.23
CA GLU A 44 5.66 -7.64 -15.46
C GLU A 44 5.57 -7.94 -13.95
N THR A 45 4.36 -8.16 -13.42
CA THR A 45 4.16 -8.47 -11.99
C THR A 45 4.17 -9.96 -11.68
N MET A 46 4.08 -10.84 -12.70
CA MET A 46 4.06 -12.29 -12.51
C MET A 46 5.45 -12.91 -12.45
N LYS A 47 6.34 -12.62 -13.41
CA LYS A 47 7.63 -13.33 -13.56
C LYS A 47 8.78 -12.38 -13.91
N GLY A 48 10.00 -12.84 -13.63
CA GLY A 48 11.23 -12.07 -13.85
C GLY A 48 11.74 -11.37 -12.58
N GLU A 49 12.96 -10.88 -12.65
CA GLU A 49 13.69 -10.24 -11.55
C GLU A 49 12.88 -9.08 -10.93
N ARG A 50 12.36 -8.18 -11.78
CA ARG A 50 11.54 -7.05 -11.33
C ARG A 50 10.27 -7.47 -10.59
N ALA A 51 9.63 -8.58 -11.01
CA ALA A 51 8.46 -9.12 -10.33
C ALA A 51 8.82 -9.65 -8.93
N GLU A 52 10.00 -10.28 -8.81
CA GLU A 52 10.52 -10.78 -7.55
C GLU A 52 10.92 -9.65 -6.60
N GLU A 53 11.59 -8.61 -7.10
CA GLU A 53 11.91 -7.40 -6.33
C GLU A 53 10.65 -6.74 -5.76
N MET A 54 9.61 -6.56 -6.58
CA MET A 54 8.33 -6.01 -6.12
C MET A 54 7.70 -6.87 -5.03
N ARG A 55 7.71 -8.19 -5.17
CA ARG A 55 7.19 -9.12 -4.14
C ARG A 55 8.02 -9.07 -2.87
N ASN A 56 9.34 -8.98 -2.96
CA ASN A 56 10.22 -8.88 -1.81
C ASN A 56 10.02 -7.57 -1.04
N ARG A 57 9.82 -6.44 -1.76
CA ARG A 57 9.42 -5.17 -1.15
C ARG A 57 8.06 -5.28 -0.45
N ALA A 58 7.07 -5.87 -1.12
CA ALA A 58 5.75 -6.09 -0.53
C ALA A 58 5.81 -6.96 0.74
N ARG A 59 6.62 -8.04 0.76
CA ARG A 59 6.82 -8.87 1.95
C ARG A 59 7.42 -8.08 3.11
N LYS A 60 8.44 -7.26 2.87
CA LYS A 60 9.01 -6.39 3.90
C LYS A 60 7.99 -5.42 4.49
N LEU A 61 7.12 -4.85 3.64
CA LEU A 61 6.03 -4.00 4.10
C LEU A 61 5.00 -4.75 4.93
N VAL A 62 4.67 -6.00 4.55
CA VAL A 62 3.78 -6.86 5.34
C VAL A 62 4.36 -7.13 6.74
N GLU A 63 5.64 -7.46 6.83
CA GLU A 63 6.27 -7.70 8.13
C GLU A 63 6.32 -6.44 9.00
N ALA A 64 6.66 -5.27 8.40
CA ALA A 64 6.61 -4.00 9.12
C ALA A 64 5.20 -3.65 9.61
N ALA A 65 4.18 -3.86 8.77
CA ALA A 65 2.79 -3.60 9.14
C ALA A 65 2.31 -4.53 10.26
N LYS A 66 2.69 -5.82 10.25
CA LYS A 66 2.39 -6.77 11.33
C LYS A 66 3.03 -6.34 12.65
N MET A 67 4.31 -5.98 12.64
CA MET A 67 5.03 -5.49 13.83
C MET A 67 4.43 -4.19 14.39
N ALA A 68 3.87 -3.32 13.54
CA ALA A 68 3.24 -2.10 14.00
C ALA A 68 1.94 -2.35 14.80
N VAL A 69 1.19 -3.41 14.46
CA VAL A 69 -0.14 -3.68 15.04
C VAL A 69 -0.15 -4.79 16.09
N GLU A 70 0.93 -5.56 16.23
CA GLU A 70 1.05 -6.56 17.30
C GLU A 70 1.17 -5.91 18.68
N LYS A 71 0.98 -6.68 19.75
CA LYS A 71 1.05 -6.15 21.12
C LYS A 71 2.43 -5.55 21.40
N GLY A 72 2.46 -4.27 21.78
CA GLY A 72 3.70 -3.51 21.99
C GLY A 72 4.26 -2.85 20.71
N GLY A 73 3.58 -3.03 19.56
CA GLY A 73 3.86 -2.31 18.32
C GLY A 73 3.40 -0.85 18.37
N SER A 74 3.91 -0.03 17.46
CA SER A 74 3.66 1.43 17.46
C SER A 74 2.18 1.77 17.29
N SER A 75 1.50 1.24 16.27
CA SER A 75 0.09 1.51 16.05
C SER A 75 -0.81 0.91 17.14
N TYR A 76 -0.38 -0.19 17.77
CA TYR A 76 -1.06 -0.74 18.95
C TYR A 76 -0.99 0.24 20.12
N SER A 77 0.21 0.75 20.45
CA SER A 77 0.41 1.73 21.51
C SER A 77 -0.25 3.08 21.25
N ASP A 78 -0.27 3.54 19.99
CA ASP A 78 -0.97 4.78 19.61
C ASP A 78 -2.49 4.63 19.83
N LEU A 79 -3.05 3.45 19.53
CA LEU A 79 -4.47 3.17 19.77
C LEU A 79 -4.79 3.11 21.26
N ASP A 80 -3.94 2.47 22.08
CA ASP A 80 -4.10 2.45 23.54
C ASP A 80 -4.09 3.89 24.10
N SER A 81 -3.14 4.71 23.64
CA SER A 81 -3.02 6.12 24.04
C SER A 81 -4.27 6.93 23.69
N LEU A 82 -4.80 6.73 22.48
CA LEU A 82 -6.06 7.36 22.05
C LEU A 82 -7.24 6.95 22.94
N ILE A 83 -7.33 5.67 23.32
CA ILE A 83 -8.39 5.19 24.21
C ILE A 83 -8.28 5.81 25.61
N GLU A 84 -7.06 5.95 26.14
CA GLU A 84 -6.82 6.61 27.42
C GLU A 84 -7.24 8.08 27.39
N GLU A 85 -6.87 8.81 26.33
CA GLU A 85 -7.26 10.21 26.13
C GLU A 85 -8.79 10.36 26.12
N LEU A 86 -9.49 9.59 25.29
CA LEU A 86 -10.95 9.64 25.20
C LEU A 86 -11.65 9.28 26.53
N ASN A 87 -11.08 8.36 27.31
CA ASN A 87 -11.61 8.01 28.62
C ASN A 87 -11.38 9.09 29.67
N SER A 88 -10.31 9.87 29.54
CA SER A 88 -10.03 11.01 30.42
C SER A 88 -11.01 12.16 30.17
N GLU A 89 -11.31 12.46 28.91
CA GLU A 89 -12.28 13.49 28.50
C GLU A 89 -13.71 13.14 28.93
N ARG A 90 -14.09 11.85 28.96
CA ARG A 90 -15.42 11.41 29.42
C ARG A 90 -15.64 11.56 30.94
N LYS A 91 -14.58 11.80 31.72
CA LYS A 91 -14.67 11.96 33.19
C LYS A 91 -14.83 13.41 33.62
N LEU A 92 -14.85 14.36 32.67
CA LEU A 92 -15.25 15.75 32.84
C LEU A 92 -16.74 15.91 32.48
#